data_AF-A0A5J4QKH6-F1
#
_entry.id   AF-A0A5J4QKH6-F1
#
_cell.length_a   1.000
_cell.length_b   1.000
_cell.length_c   1.000
_cell.angle_alpha   90.00
_cell.angle_beta   90.00
_cell.angle_gamma   90.00
#
_symmetry.space_group_name_H-M   'P 1'
#
loop_
_entity.id
_entity.type
_entity.pdbx_description
1 polymer ?
#
loop_
_entity_poly.entity_id
_entity_poly.type
_entity_poly.pdbx_seq_one_letter_code
_entity_poly.pdbx_strand_id
1 'polypeptide(L)'
;MFMKTKSVLTFLIGLFAFTTIQTLSAQEGSIPWYQNGPFIRPTLNPKLKVMPLIQVKGNKFVNPQGETMLFRGIAISDPDKVERQGHWNKAHFEKVKALGANIVRIPIHPV
;
A
#
# COMPACT_ATOMS: atom_id res chain seq x y z
N MET A 1 12.34 -48.02 -23.19
CA MET A 1 12.61 -47.06 -22.08
C MET A 1 12.59 -45.59 -22.52
N PHE A 2 11.91 -45.22 -23.63
CA PHE A 2 11.99 -43.87 -24.22
C PHE A 2 10.69 -43.03 -24.13
N MET A 3 9.59 -43.60 -23.62
CA MET A 3 8.29 -42.90 -23.51
C MET A 3 8.08 -42.15 -22.17
N LYS A 4 8.79 -42.53 -21.10
CA LYS A 4 8.66 -41.88 -19.78
C LYS A 4 9.34 -40.50 -19.71
N THR A 5 10.44 -40.29 -20.46
CA THR A 5 11.22 -39.05 -20.43
C THR A 5 10.51 -37.88 -21.12
N LYS A 6 9.77 -38.13 -22.21
CA LYS A 6 8.97 -37.11 -22.89
C LYS A 6 7.85 -36.57 -21.99
N SER A 7 7.18 -37.45 -21.24
CA SER A 7 6.07 -37.09 -20.35
C SER A 7 6.53 -36.25 -19.13
N VAL A 8 7.70 -36.55 -18.57
CA VAL A 8 8.29 -35.75 -17.48
C VAL A 8 8.71 -34.37 -17.97
N LEU A 9 9.27 -34.26 -19.18
CA LEU A 9 9.66 -32.98 -19.75
C LEU A 9 8.44 -32.09 -20.04
N THR A 10 7.34 -32.65 -20.56
CA THR A 10 6.08 -31.92 -20.75
C THR A 10 5.48 -31.45 -19.42
N PHE A 11 5.56 -32.28 -18.37
CA PHE A 11 5.08 -31.92 -17.03
C PHE A 11 5.92 -30.79 -16.41
N LEU A 12 7.26 -30.83 -16.57
CA LEU A 12 8.16 -29.77 -16.09
C LEU A 12 7.97 -28.45 -16.84
N ILE A 13 7.74 -28.49 -18.16
CA ILE A 13 7.43 -27.29 -18.96
C ILE A 13 6.07 -26.70 -18.55
N GLY A 14 5.07 -27.55 -18.31
CA GLY A 14 3.76 -27.12 -17.81
C GLY A 14 3.84 -26.47 -16.43
N LEU A 15 4.66 -27.03 -15.52
CA LEU A 15 4.89 -26.48 -14.19
C LEU A 15 5.64 -25.14 -14.25
N PHE A 16 6.62 -25.01 -15.13
CA PHE A 16 7.35 -23.77 -15.35
C PHE A 16 6.44 -22.67 -15.92
N ALA A 17 5.61 -23.01 -16.92
CA ALA A 17 4.64 -22.08 -17.50
C ALA A 17 3.56 -21.63 -16.50
N PHE A 18 3.15 -22.50 -15.57
CA PHE A 18 2.22 -22.13 -14.49
C PHE A 18 2.83 -21.16 -13.48
N THR A 19 4.14 -21.27 -13.21
CA THR A 19 4.83 -20.36 -12.26
C THR A 19 5.14 -18.98 -12.86
N THR A 20 5.25 -18.84 -14.18
CA THR A 20 5.60 -17.57 -14.82
C THR A 20 4.42 -16.63 -15.08
N ILE A 21 3.17 -17.14 -15.08
CA ILE A 21 1.99 -16.32 -15.42
C ILE A 21 1.57 -15.40 -14.26
N GLN A 22 1.96 -15.70 -13.01
CA GLN A 22 1.47 -14.95 -11.84
C GLN A 22 2.13 -13.59 -11.59
N THR A 23 3.14 -13.18 -12.38
CA THR A 23 3.97 -12.00 -12.07
C THR A 23 3.75 -10.76 -12.95
N LEU A 24 2.76 -10.72 -13.85
CA LEU A 24 2.66 -9.68 -14.90
C LEU A 24 1.34 -8.89 -14.95
N SER A 25 0.63 -8.69 -13.83
CA SER A 25 -0.50 -7.74 -13.78
C SER A 25 -0.27 -6.64 -12.74
N ALA A 26 0.72 -5.78 -12.98
CA ALA A 26 1.00 -4.64 -12.08
C ALA A 26 0.16 -3.39 -12.40
N GLN A 27 -0.69 -3.39 -13.43
CA GLN A 27 -1.47 -2.21 -13.84
C GLN A 27 -2.73 -2.62 -14.63
N GLU A 28 -3.53 -3.54 -14.09
CA GLU A 28 -4.75 -3.97 -14.78
C GLU A 28 -5.90 -2.99 -14.48
N GLY A 29 -6.17 -2.07 -15.42
CA GLY A 29 -7.50 -1.46 -15.61
C GLY A 29 -7.88 -0.23 -14.77
N SER A 30 -7.01 0.79 -14.62
CA SER A 30 -7.43 2.07 -14.05
C SER A 30 -8.30 2.89 -15.00
N ILE A 31 -9.56 3.13 -14.63
CA ILE A 31 -10.43 4.08 -15.32
C ILE A 31 -9.88 5.50 -15.08
N PRO A 32 -9.62 6.30 -16.14
CA PRO A 32 -9.18 7.68 -15.99
C PRO A 32 -10.13 8.49 -15.10
N TRP A 33 -9.58 9.39 -14.28
CA TRP A 33 -10.36 10.10 -13.26
C TRP A 33 -11.58 10.87 -13.81
N TYR A 34 -11.52 11.32 -15.06
CA TYR A 34 -12.58 12.06 -15.75
C TYR A 34 -13.71 11.16 -16.30
N GLN A 35 -13.52 9.84 -16.29
CA GLN A 35 -14.54 8.85 -16.67
C GLN A 35 -15.25 8.25 -15.46
N ASN A 36 -14.82 8.58 -14.25
CA ASN A 36 -15.50 8.18 -13.02
C ASN A 36 -16.89 8.84 -12.94
N GLY A 37 -17.83 8.13 -12.31
CA GLY A 37 -19.17 8.65 -12.03
C GLY A 37 -19.18 9.91 -11.14
N PRO A 38 -20.37 10.42 -10.76
CA PRO A 38 -20.47 11.67 -10.00
C PRO A 38 -19.62 11.63 -8.72
N PHE A 39 -18.99 12.75 -8.40
CA PHE A 39 -18.18 12.88 -7.18
C PHE A 39 -19.02 12.58 -5.94
N ILE A 40 -18.73 11.48 -5.26
CA ILE A 40 -19.35 11.13 -3.99
C ILE A 40 -18.59 11.84 -2.88
N ARG A 41 -19.27 12.72 -2.13
CA ARG A 41 -18.69 13.31 -0.92
C ARG A 41 -18.41 12.19 0.09
N PRO A 42 -17.16 12.04 0.57
CA PRO A 42 -16.86 11.10 1.63
C PRO A 42 -17.70 11.41 2.87
N THR A 43 -18.18 10.36 3.55
CA THR A 43 -18.84 10.51 4.84
C THR A 43 -17.82 10.89 5.91
N LEU A 44 -18.28 11.58 6.96
CA LEU A 44 -17.42 11.98 8.06
C LEU A 44 -16.90 10.73 8.79
N ASN A 45 -15.57 10.59 8.89
CA ASN A 45 -14.98 9.49 9.63
C ASN A 45 -15.29 9.64 11.13
N PRO A 46 -15.98 8.68 11.78
CA PRO A 46 -16.31 8.78 13.20
C PRO A 46 -15.07 8.86 14.11
N LYS A 47 -13.89 8.46 13.60
CA LYS A 47 -12.60 8.51 14.31
C LYS A 47 -11.86 9.83 14.15
N LEU A 48 -12.47 10.87 13.57
CA LEU A 48 -11.83 12.18 13.35
C LEU A 48 -11.24 12.81 14.62
N LYS A 49 -11.81 12.53 15.79
CA LYS A 49 -11.35 13.08 17.08
C LYS A 49 -10.33 12.21 17.82
N VAL A 50 -9.90 11.09 17.24
CA VAL A 50 -9.00 10.13 17.92
C VAL A 50 -7.57 10.68 18.07
N MET A 51 -7.14 11.55 17.14
CA MET A 51 -5.79 12.10 17.12
C MET A 51 -5.82 13.63 17.31
N PRO A 52 -4.83 14.22 17.99
CA PRO A 52 -4.75 15.67 18.16
C PRO A 52 -4.56 16.37 16.82
N LEU A 53 -5.20 17.53 16.65
CA LEU A 53 -4.96 18.40 15.50
C LEU A 53 -3.55 18.99 15.60
N ILE A 54 -2.75 18.81 14.55
CA ILE A 54 -1.42 19.41 14.44
C ILE A 54 -1.52 20.67 13.59
N GLN A 55 -0.88 21.74 14.05
CA GLN A 55 -0.90 23.04 13.40
C GLN A 55 0.51 23.54 13.11
N VAL A 56 0.64 24.47 12.18
CA VAL A 56 1.89 25.21 11.93
C VAL A 56 1.86 26.48 12.75
N LYS A 57 2.94 26.74 13.52
CA LYS A 57 3.14 27.98 14.26
C LYS A 57 4.55 28.49 14.00
N GLY A 58 4.65 29.54 13.17
CA GLY A 58 5.94 30.02 12.67
C GLY A 58 6.66 28.92 11.90
N ASN A 59 7.85 28.54 12.35
CA ASN A 59 8.67 27.48 11.74
C ASN A 59 8.54 26.10 12.40
N LYS A 60 7.49 25.86 13.20
CA LYS A 60 7.30 24.61 13.96
C LYS A 60 5.93 23.99 13.71
N PHE A 61 5.86 22.67 13.86
CA PHE A 61 4.60 21.99 14.09
C PHE A 61 4.29 21.98 15.59
N VAL A 62 3.02 22.21 15.95
CA VAL A 62 2.56 22.19 17.34
C VAL A 62 1.29 21.37 17.52
N ASN A 63 1.12 20.77 18.70
CA ASN A 63 -0.13 20.13 19.12
C ASN A 63 -1.10 21.17 19.74
N PRO A 64 -2.32 20.77 20.16
CA PRO A 64 -3.30 21.70 20.74
C PRO A 64 -2.83 22.38 22.04
N GLN A 65 -1.87 21.80 22.76
CA GLN A 65 -1.27 22.37 23.98
C GLN A 65 -0.17 23.39 23.66
N GLY A 66 0.20 23.55 22.38
CA GLY A 66 1.28 24.44 21.94
C GLY A 66 2.67 23.81 22.02
N GLU A 67 2.76 22.51 22.32
CA GLU A 67 4.04 21.79 22.40
C GLU A 67 4.58 21.54 21.00
N THR A 68 5.90 21.68 20.84
CA THR A 68 6.56 21.45 19.55
C THR A 68 6.57 19.96 19.21
N MET A 69 6.10 19.61 18.02
CA MET A 69 6.08 18.25 17.50
C MET A 69 7.19 18.05 16.47
N LEU A 70 8.00 17.00 16.65
CA LEU A 70 8.99 16.57 15.66
C LEU A 70 8.55 15.24 15.04
N PHE A 71 8.29 15.26 13.73
CA PHE A 71 7.94 14.07 12.98
C PHE A 71 9.19 13.27 12.58
N ARG A 72 9.21 11.99 12.92
CA ARG A 72 10.21 11.01 12.51
C ARG A 72 9.47 9.74 12.12
N GLY A 73 9.70 9.29 10.91
CA GLY A 73 8.94 8.18 10.38
C GLY A 73 9.53 7.63 9.10
N ILE A 74 8.73 6.85 8.40
CA ILE A 74 9.15 6.14 7.20
C ILE A 74 8.14 6.34 6.07
N ALA A 75 8.61 6.16 4.85
CA ALA A 75 7.74 5.97 3.69
C ALA A 75 7.51 4.46 3.50
N ILE A 76 6.27 4.07 3.22
CA ILE A 76 5.94 2.71 2.77
C ILE A 76 5.88 2.66 1.24
N SER A 77 5.77 1.47 0.67
CA SER A 77 5.45 1.31 -0.76
C SER A 77 4.03 1.81 -1.06
N ASP A 78 3.73 1.98 -2.34
CA ASP A 78 2.37 2.29 -2.79
C ASP A 78 1.33 1.30 -2.22
N PRO A 79 0.16 1.77 -1.75
CA PRO A 79 -0.88 0.90 -1.24
C PRO A 79 -1.28 -0.24 -2.20
N ASP A 80 -1.38 0.01 -3.51
CA ASP A 80 -1.71 -0.99 -4.52
C ASP A 80 -0.68 -2.13 -4.53
N LYS A 81 0.62 -1.78 -4.49
CA LYS A 81 1.69 -2.78 -4.39
C LYS A 81 1.61 -3.57 -3.08
N VAL A 82 1.37 -2.90 -1.96
CA VAL A 82 1.31 -3.53 -0.63
C VAL A 82 0.09 -4.46 -0.51
N GLU A 83 -1.03 -4.09 -1.13
CA GLU A 83 -2.25 -4.91 -1.22
C GLU A 83 -2.01 -6.16 -2.07
N ARG A 84 -1.44 -6.03 -3.28
CA ARG A 84 -1.09 -7.19 -4.14
C ARG A 84 -0.15 -8.19 -3.46
N GLN A 85 0.66 -7.73 -2.51
CA GLN A 85 1.55 -8.58 -1.70
C GLN A 85 0.86 -9.17 -0.45
N GLY A 86 -0.43 -8.90 -0.23
CA GLY A 86 -1.19 -9.40 0.92
C GLY A 86 -0.83 -8.72 2.24
N HIS A 87 -0.27 -7.52 2.19
CA HIS A 87 0.27 -6.83 3.36
C HIS A 87 -0.43 -5.52 3.69
N TRP A 88 -1.47 -5.11 2.96
CA TRP A 88 -2.23 -3.90 3.27
C TRP A 88 -3.24 -4.15 4.39
N ASN A 89 -2.72 -4.33 5.60
CA ASN A 89 -3.52 -4.65 6.77
C ASN A 89 -2.90 -4.06 8.06
N LYS A 90 -3.62 -4.19 9.18
CA LYS A 90 -3.20 -3.64 10.47
C LYS A 90 -1.79 -4.09 10.90
N ALA A 91 -1.44 -5.36 10.66
CA ALA A 91 -0.15 -5.91 11.09
C ALA A 91 1.02 -5.20 10.41
N HIS A 92 0.86 -4.75 9.17
CA HIS A 92 1.87 -3.92 8.48
C HIS A 92 2.13 -2.61 9.25
N PHE A 93 1.08 -1.87 9.61
CA PHE A 93 1.21 -0.63 10.36
C PHE A 93 1.68 -0.84 11.81
N GLU A 94 1.39 -1.99 12.41
CA GLU A 94 1.97 -2.36 13.72
C GLU A 94 3.49 -2.52 13.64
N LYS A 95 4.03 -3.08 12.55
CA LYS A 95 5.48 -3.12 12.30
C LYS A 95 6.06 -1.73 12.07
N VAL A 96 5.37 -0.87 11.33
CA VAL A 96 5.78 0.53 11.16
C VAL A 96 5.86 1.25 12.51
N LYS A 97 4.85 1.08 13.37
CA LYS A 97 4.83 1.63 14.73
C LYS A 97 5.97 1.08 15.59
N ALA A 98 6.28 -0.21 15.48
CA ALA A 98 7.36 -0.85 16.24
C ALA A 98 8.75 -0.26 15.92
N LEU A 99 8.93 0.37 14.76
CA LEU A 99 10.16 1.09 14.39
C LEU A 99 10.27 2.48 15.05
N GLY A 100 9.27 2.88 15.87
CA GLY A 100 9.25 4.19 16.54
C GLY A 100 8.77 5.33 15.64
N ALA A 101 8.17 5.03 14.49
CA ALA A 101 7.61 6.03 13.58
C ALA A 101 6.38 6.71 14.21
N ASN A 102 6.36 8.05 14.18
CA ASN A 102 5.18 8.86 14.56
C ASN A 102 4.50 9.52 13.35
N ILE A 103 5.02 9.27 12.15
CA ILE A 103 4.41 9.64 10.87
C ILE A 103 4.66 8.53 9.85
N VAL A 104 3.73 8.34 8.91
CA VAL A 104 3.90 7.42 7.77
C VAL A 104 3.62 8.20 6.49
N ARG A 105 4.58 8.20 5.55
CA ARG A 105 4.37 8.77 4.22
C ARG A 105 3.81 7.68 3.30
N ILE A 106 2.65 7.95 2.70
CA ILE A 106 2.01 7.07 1.72
C ILE A 106 2.26 7.65 0.31
N PRO A 107 3.13 7.04 -0.51
CA PRO A 107 3.31 7.46 -1.90
C PRO A 107 2.19 6.89 -2.76
N ILE A 108 1.36 7.75 -3.35
CA ILE A 108 0.33 7.36 -4.33
C ILE A 108 0.92 7.57 -5.73
N HIS A 109 1.04 6.49 -6.51
CA HIS A 109 1.48 6.57 -7.90
C HIS A 109 0.31 6.96 -8.80
N PRO A 110 0.52 7.87 -9.78
CA PRO A 110 -0.46 8.11 -10.83
C PRO A 110 -0.76 6.83 -11.60
N VAL A 111 -1.98 6.79 -12.14
CA VAL A 111 -2.49 5.71 -12.99
C VAL A 111 -2.80 6.21 -14.39
#